data_AF-A0A4R0H044-F1
#
_entry.id   AF-A0A4R0H044-F1
#
_cell.length_a   1.000
_cell.length_b   1.000
_cell.length_c   1.000
_cell.angle_alpha   90.00
_cell.angle_beta   90.00
_cell.angle_gamma   90.00
#
_symmetry.space_group_name_H-M   'P 1'
#
loop_
_entity.id
_entity.type
_entity.pdbx_description
1 polymer ?
#
loop_
_entity_poly.entity_id
_entity_poly.type
_entity_poly.pdbx_seq_one_letter_code
_entity_poly.pdbx_strand_id
1 'polypeptide(L)'
;MSKIWVFCGAVVVTIVAIVLVAIADVPLQEILSLFLGVLCLLWLILLLTVPWNLYLQAYALIHEIRTSRDRGIDVPAEREPEARRIASRMRWFAVGSHLASAALVALITYLSDGAIGYYLAGLYLISTFFRPAGAYFSYLRDRMTTMLQGVKHPRDDLIETLRRLDTLKAGLETLHDESNDQNIRLAHLEQRLATAEANATARDRALHAKVDAHARQFEHSLTRLTDNQEVIAGLKAFLRLARSELS
;
A
#
# COMPACT_ATOMS: atom_id res chain seq x y z
N MET A 1 20.70 23.43 -10.36
CA MET A 1 20.00 24.73 -10.27
C MET A 1 20.54 25.71 -9.21
N SER A 2 21.45 25.33 -8.30
CA SER A 2 21.88 26.22 -7.19
C SER A 2 22.92 27.31 -7.55
N LYS A 3 23.82 27.08 -8.52
CA LYS A 3 24.94 28.01 -8.78
C LYS A 3 24.54 29.32 -9.47
N ILE A 4 23.53 29.28 -10.35
CA ILE A 4 23.06 30.46 -11.09
C ILE A 4 22.32 31.43 -10.16
N TRP A 5 21.50 30.92 -9.23
CA TRP A 5 20.82 31.74 -8.24
C TRP A 5 21.77 32.43 -7.26
N VAL A 6 22.83 31.73 -6.84
CA VAL A 6 23.88 32.32 -5.99
C VAL A 6 24.64 33.41 -6.74
N PHE A 7 24.98 33.19 -8.01
CA PHE A 7 25.67 34.19 -8.84
C PHE A 7 24.79 35.42 -9.10
N CYS A 8 23.53 35.23 -9.47
CA CYS A 8 22.58 36.34 -9.65
C CYS A 8 22.36 37.12 -8.34
N GLY A 9 22.25 36.43 -7.19
CA GLY A 9 22.14 37.07 -5.89
C GLY A 9 23.37 37.93 -5.55
N ALA A 10 24.57 37.41 -5.78
CA ALA A 10 25.81 38.14 -5.55
C ALA A 10 25.95 39.38 -6.44
N VAL A 11 25.57 39.28 -7.72
CA VAL A 11 25.57 40.42 -8.65
C VAL A 11 24.58 41.50 -8.21
N VAL A 12 23.35 41.13 -7.82
CA VAL A 12 22.35 42.09 -7.33
C VAL A 12 22.82 42.79 -6.05
N VAL A 13 23.38 42.06 -5.09
CA VAL A 13 23.93 42.63 -3.86
C VAL A 13 25.07 43.61 -4.16
N THR A 14 25.93 43.27 -5.12
CA THR A 14 27.04 44.14 -5.53
C THR A 14 26.53 45.41 -6.22
N ILE A 15 25.54 45.30 -7.11
CA ILE A 15 24.94 46.47 -7.79
C ILE A 15 24.23 47.38 -6.78
N VAL A 16 23.48 46.82 -5.83
CA VAL A 16 22.83 47.61 -4.77
C VAL A 16 23.88 48.32 -3.91
N ALA A 17 24.96 47.65 -3.54
CA ALA A 17 26.06 48.27 -2.80
C ALA A 17 26.71 49.41 -3.59
N ILE A 18 26.98 49.22 -4.88
CA ILE A 18 27.53 50.26 -5.77
C ILE A 18 26.57 51.45 -5.89
N VAL A 19 25.27 51.21 -6.04
CA VAL A 19 24.25 52.27 -6.10
C VAL A 19 24.20 53.07 -4.80
N LEU A 20 24.27 52.41 -3.64
CA LEU A 20 24.27 53.08 -2.34
C LEU A 20 25.53 53.93 -2.13
N VAL A 21 26.71 53.47 -2.60
CA VAL A 21 27.95 54.26 -2.54
C VAL A 21 27.92 55.42 -3.53
N ALA A 22 27.61 55.14 -4.80
CA ALA A 22 27.86 56.07 -5.90
C ALA A 22 26.75 57.10 -6.11
N ILE A 23 25.51 56.81 -5.69
CA ILE A 23 24.35 57.69 -5.92
C ILE A 23 23.86 58.31 -4.62
N ALA A 24 23.99 57.61 -3.49
CA ALA A 24 23.46 58.07 -2.21
C ALA A 24 24.53 58.61 -1.24
N ASP A 25 25.81 58.67 -1.65
CA ASP A 25 26.96 59.14 -0.84
C ASP A 25 26.99 58.52 0.57
N VAL A 26 26.51 57.27 0.70
CA VAL A 26 26.42 56.60 1.99
C VAL A 26 27.83 56.20 2.44
N PRO A 27 28.27 56.59 3.66
CA PRO A 27 29.58 56.22 4.14
C PRO A 27 29.73 54.70 4.23
N LEU A 28 30.93 54.19 3.91
CA LEU A 28 31.21 52.75 3.90
C LEU A 28 30.84 52.07 5.23
N GLN A 29 30.98 52.79 6.35
CA GLN A 29 30.59 52.32 7.68
C GLN A 29 29.10 51.99 7.79
N GLU A 30 28.22 52.77 7.17
CA GLU A 30 26.77 52.54 7.18
C GLU A 30 26.40 51.32 6.32
N ILE A 31 27.09 51.16 5.18
CA ILE A 31 26.92 49.99 4.31
C ILE A 31 27.35 48.72 5.03
N LEU A 32 28.51 48.73 5.70
CA LEU A 32 28.98 47.60 6.51
C LEU A 32 28.02 47.29 7.66
N SER A 33 27.46 48.33 8.31
CA SER A 33 26.46 48.18 9.38
C SER A 33 25.17 47.55 8.86
N LEU A 34 24.72 47.92 7.66
CA LEU A 34 23.57 47.30 6.99
C LEU A 34 23.82 45.82 6.70
N PHE A 35 24.98 45.48 6.11
CA PHE A 35 25.35 44.08 5.84
C PHE A 35 25.42 43.25 7.12
N LEU A 36 26.00 43.80 8.17
CA LEU A 36 26.05 43.15 9.49
C LEU A 36 24.64 42.94 10.05
N GLY A 37 23.75 43.94 9.91
CA GLY A 37 22.34 43.81 10.29
C GLY A 37 21.62 42.69 9.54
N VAL A 38 21.78 42.60 8.22
CA VAL A 38 21.22 41.51 7.41
C VAL A 38 21.78 40.15 7.85
N LEU A 39 23.09 40.05 8.08
CA LEU A 39 23.72 38.82 8.56
C LEU A 39 23.17 38.41 9.93
N CYS A 40 22.99 39.36 10.84
CA CYS A 40 22.34 39.13 12.12
C CYS A 40 20.89 38.65 11.95
N LEU A 41 20.12 39.18 11.01
CA LEU A 41 18.75 38.70 10.77
C LEU A 41 18.73 37.27 10.20
N LEU A 42 19.64 36.95 9.27
CA LEU A 42 19.76 35.60 8.73
C LEU A 42 20.19 34.61 9.82
N TRP A 43 21.15 34.98 10.65
CA TRP A 43 21.57 34.18 11.80
C TRP A 43 20.40 33.96 12.77
N LEU A 44 19.60 35.00 13.04
CA LEU A 44 18.41 34.91 13.87
C LEU A 44 17.38 33.92 13.32
N ILE A 45 17.14 33.92 11.99
CA ILE A 45 16.24 32.95 11.34
C ILE A 45 16.77 31.52 11.52
N LEU A 46 18.08 31.31 11.37
CA LEU A 46 18.68 30.00 11.56
C LEU A 46 18.51 29.50 13.01
N LEU A 47 18.75 30.37 14.00
CA LEU A 47 18.52 30.05 15.41
C LEU A 47 17.04 29.76 15.72
N LEU A 48 16.12 30.49 15.09
CA LEU A 48 14.69 30.31 15.30
C LEU A 48 14.18 28.98 14.73
N THR A 49 14.83 28.47 13.68
CA THR A 49 14.34 27.31 12.92
C THR A 49 14.98 26.00 13.37
N VAL A 50 16.29 25.87 13.26
CA VAL A 50 16.98 24.57 13.38
C VAL A 50 16.86 23.96 14.78
N PRO A 51 17.36 24.60 15.85
CA PRO A 51 17.39 23.96 17.17
C PRO A 51 15.97 23.77 17.72
N TRP A 52 15.06 24.73 17.48
CA TRP A 52 13.67 24.61 17.91
C TRP A 52 12.91 23.51 17.17
N ASN A 53 13.09 23.36 15.85
CA ASN A 53 12.43 22.28 15.11
C ASN A 53 12.86 20.91 15.61
N LEU A 54 14.15 20.70 15.84
CA LEU A 54 14.66 19.45 16.36
C LEU A 54 14.18 19.17 17.79
N TYR A 55 14.13 20.20 18.64
CA TYR A 55 13.56 20.06 19.99
C TYR A 55 12.09 19.60 19.95
N LEU A 56 11.26 20.29 19.16
CA LEU A 56 9.83 19.99 19.05
C LEU A 56 9.57 18.63 18.40
N GLN A 57 10.33 18.25 17.38
CA GLN A 57 10.26 16.93 16.76
C GLN A 57 10.64 15.82 17.74
N ALA A 58 11.73 16.01 18.50
CA ALA A 58 12.13 15.05 19.52
C ALA A 58 11.06 14.92 20.62
N TYR A 59 10.41 16.02 21.01
CA TYR A 59 9.32 15.99 21.98
C TYR A 59 8.06 15.28 21.45
N ALA A 60 7.68 15.54 20.20
CA ALA A 60 6.61 14.82 19.52
C ALA A 60 6.89 13.31 19.43
N LEU A 61 8.12 12.93 19.09
CA LEU A 61 8.54 11.52 19.06
C LEU A 61 8.40 10.83 20.43
N ILE A 62 8.80 11.50 21.52
CA ILE A 62 8.62 10.97 22.89
C ILE A 62 7.14 10.74 23.19
N HIS A 63 6.26 11.66 22.76
CA HIS A 63 4.83 11.53 22.96
C HIS A 63 4.23 10.34 22.17
N GLU A 64 4.67 10.17 20.92
CA GLU A 64 4.22 9.06 20.06
C GLU A 64 4.69 7.70 20.60
N ILE A 65 5.93 7.60 21.07
CA ILE A 65 6.46 6.38 21.69
C ILE A 65 5.62 5.97 22.91
N ARG A 66 5.27 6.93 23.76
CA ARG A 66 4.42 6.67 24.93
C ARG A 66 3.02 6.22 24.53
N THR A 67 2.40 6.93 23.59
CA THR A 67 1.07 6.59 23.07
C THR A 67 1.05 5.20 22.44
N SER A 68 2.12 4.82 21.72
CA SER A 68 2.26 3.50 21.09
C SER A 68 2.39 2.39 22.14
N ARG A 69 3.18 2.61 23.20
CA ARG A 69 3.29 1.65 24.32
C ARG A 69 1.99 1.50 25.09
N ASP A 70 1.27 2.58 25.34
CA ASP A 70 -0.05 2.55 25.99
C ASP A 70 -1.07 1.73 25.16
N ARG A 71 -0.87 1.65 23.84
CA ARG A 71 -1.66 0.82 22.91
C ARG A 71 -1.13 -0.61 22.75
N GLY A 72 -0.11 -1.00 23.51
CA GLY A 72 0.48 -2.34 23.45
C GLY A 72 1.35 -2.59 22.21
N ILE A 73 1.77 -1.55 21.49
CA ILE A 73 2.69 -1.67 20.36
C ILE A 73 4.11 -1.77 20.91
N ASP A 74 4.85 -2.81 20.51
CA ASP A 74 6.25 -2.97 20.90
C ASP A 74 7.13 -1.89 20.23
N VAL A 75 7.78 -1.08 21.06
CA VAL A 75 8.68 -0.01 20.63
C VAL A 75 10.00 -0.16 21.39
N PRO A 76 11.15 -0.24 20.69
CA PRO A 76 12.43 -0.49 21.33
C PRO A 76 12.72 0.46 22.49
N ALA A 77 13.15 -0.08 23.63
CA ALA A 77 13.36 0.65 24.88
C ALA A 77 14.33 1.84 24.75
N GLU A 78 15.29 1.73 23.83
CA GLU A 78 16.39 2.68 23.62
C GLU A 78 15.96 4.00 22.94
N ARG A 79 14.84 3.99 22.20
CA ARG A 79 14.40 5.15 21.38
C ARG A 79 13.96 6.35 22.21
N GLU A 80 13.32 6.13 23.35
CA GLU A 80 12.85 7.21 24.22
C GLU A 80 14.01 7.96 24.93
N PRO A 81 14.99 7.27 25.57
CA PRO A 81 16.17 7.93 26.14
C PRO A 81 16.98 8.73 25.13
N GLU A 82 17.14 8.22 23.91
CA GLU A 82 17.85 8.92 22.83
C GLU A 82 17.12 10.22 22.45
N ALA A 83 15.81 10.13 22.19
CA ALA A 83 14.98 11.29 21.88
C ALA A 83 15.02 12.35 23.01
N ARG A 84 15.02 11.91 24.29
CA ARG A 84 15.17 12.82 25.45
C ARG A 84 16.50 13.55 25.48
N ARG A 85 17.61 12.87 25.18
CA ARG A 85 18.93 13.50 25.11
C ARG A 85 18.98 14.55 24.01
N ILE A 86 18.42 14.24 22.84
CA ILE A 86 18.31 15.18 21.73
C ILE A 86 17.46 16.39 22.14
N ALA A 87 16.28 16.17 22.72
CA ALA A 87 15.40 17.25 23.17
C ALA A 87 16.10 18.16 24.20
N SER A 88 16.76 17.59 25.21
CA SER A 88 17.46 18.37 26.23
C SER A 88 18.61 19.21 25.63
N ARG A 89 19.41 18.62 24.73
CA ARG A 89 20.51 19.34 24.08
C ARG A 89 19.98 20.45 23.19
N MET A 90 18.98 20.17 22.35
CA MET A 90 18.43 21.14 21.43
C MET A 90 17.72 22.30 22.15
N ARG A 91 17.10 22.05 23.31
CA ARG A 91 16.57 23.12 24.17
C ARG A 91 17.68 24.04 24.66
N TRP A 92 18.78 23.48 25.17
CA TRP A 92 19.93 24.27 25.61
C TRP A 92 20.57 25.04 24.46
N PHE A 93 20.72 24.42 23.29
CA PHE A 93 21.22 25.11 22.10
C PHE A 93 20.29 26.24 21.68
N ALA A 94 18.98 26.02 21.62
CA ALA A 94 18.00 27.05 21.28
C ALA A 94 18.13 28.26 22.22
N VAL A 95 17.94 28.06 23.52
CA VAL A 95 17.96 29.17 24.49
C VAL A 95 19.36 29.79 24.60
N GLY A 96 20.39 28.95 24.70
CA GLY A 96 21.77 29.39 24.87
C GLY A 96 22.29 30.18 23.68
N SER A 97 21.94 29.80 22.45
CA SER A 97 22.37 30.53 21.26
C SER A 97 21.69 31.90 21.13
N HIS A 98 20.42 32.03 21.50
CA HIS A 98 19.75 33.34 21.58
C HIS A 98 20.40 34.23 22.64
N LEU A 99 20.65 33.70 23.84
CA LEU A 99 21.26 34.46 24.92
C LEU A 99 22.71 34.87 24.61
N ALA A 100 23.51 33.96 24.07
CA ALA A 100 24.88 34.24 23.66
C ALA A 100 24.94 35.26 22.51
N SER A 101 24.04 35.15 21.52
CA SER A 101 23.98 36.11 20.41
C SER A 101 23.52 37.49 20.90
N ALA A 102 22.52 37.55 21.79
CA ALA A 102 22.09 38.81 22.39
C ALA A 102 23.21 39.48 23.21
N ALA A 103 23.94 38.70 24.01
CA ALA A 103 25.07 39.19 24.79
C ALA A 103 26.21 39.68 23.89
N LEU A 104 26.54 38.95 22.83
CA LEU A 104 27.58 39.33 21.87
C LEU A 104 27.21 40.64 21.15
N VAL A 105 25.98 40.75 20.65
CA VAL A 105 25.50 41.97 19.98
C VAL A 105 25.50 43.14 20.96
N ALA A 106 25.02 42.97 22.20
CA ALA A 106 25.04 44.02 23.22
C ALA A 106 26.48 44.46 23.56
N LEU A 107 27.42 43.53 23.64
CA LEU A 107 28.83 43.84 23.89
C LEU A 107 29.45 44.63 22.73
N ILE A 108 29.24 44.19 21.48
CA ILE A 108 29.71 44.92 20.29
C ILE A 108 29.12 46.33 20.27
N THR A 109 27.85 46.45 20.61
CA THR A 109 27.11 47.73 20.65
C THR A 109 27.72 48.68 21.68
N TYR A 110 27.98 48.17 22.89
CA TYR A 110 28.64 48.93 23.96
C TYR A 110 30.04 49.44 23.55
N LEU A 111 30.82 48.61 22.85
CA LEU A 111 32.15 48.98 22.36
C LEU A 111 32.10 49.96 21.17
N SER A 112 31.02 49.95 20.40
CA SER A 112 30.88 50.77 19.18
C SER A 112 30.11 52.07 19.41
N ASP A 113 29.67 52.33 20.65
CA ASP A 113 28.84 53.48 21.05
C ASP A 113 27.56 53.69 20.20
N GLY A 114 27.04 52.60 19.63
CA GLY A 114 25.86 52.62 18.77
C GLY A 114 24.58 52.31 19.55
N ALA A 115 23.43 52.87 19.14
CA ALA A 115 22.14 52.55 19.77
C ALA A 115 21.41 51.34 19.13
N ILE A 116 21.66 51.07 17.85
CA ILE A 116 20.89 50.10 17.04
C ILE A 116 21.03 48.66 17.57
N GLY A 117 22.22 48.28 18.01
CA GLY A 117 22.47 46.89 18.40
C GLY A 117 21.79 46.48 19.72
N TYR A 118 21.39 47.41 20.58
CA TYR A 118 20.55 47.08 21.75
C TYR A 118 19.16 46.62 21.32
N TYR A 119 18.57 47.22 20.28
CA TYR A 119 17.31 46.76 19.72
C TYR A 119 17.44 45.36 19.12
N LEU A 120 18.55 45.08 18.43
CA LEU A 120 18.84 43.74 17.92
C LEU A 120 19.00 42.74 19.06
N ALA A 121 19.75 43.06 20.12
CA ALA A 121 19.89 42.19 21.28
C ALA A 121 18.51 41.89 21.93
N GLY A 122 17.66 42.90 22.08
CA GLY A 122 16.27 42.72 22.53
C GLY A 122 15.47 41.81 21.60
N LEU A 123 15.61 41.97 20.29
CA LEU A 123 14.96 41.11 19.28
C LEU A 123 15.41 39.65 19.42
N TYR A 124 16.70 39.40 19.62
CA TYR A 124 17.21 38.04 19.88
C TYR A 124 16.55 37.42 21.11
N LEU A 125 16.40 38.16 22.20
CA LEU A 125 15.76 37.66 23.41
C LEU A 125 14.27 37.38 23.21
N ILE A 126 13.52 38.34 22.65
CA ILE A 126 12.07 38.19 22.43
C ILE A 126 11.78 37.05 21.44
N SER A 127 12.60 36.91 20.38
CA SER A 127 12.40 35.87 19.37
C SER A 127 12.49 34.44 19.91
N THR A 128 13.16 34.23 21.05
CA THR A 128 13.20 32.95 21.76
C THR A 128 11.80 32.39 22.02
N PHE A 129 10.79 33.26 22.17
CA PHE A 129 9.41 32.87 22.46
C PHE A 129 8.55 32.64 21.21
N PHE A 130 8.95 33.10 20.02
CA PHE A 130 8.11 33.01 18.82
C PHE A 130 7.87 31.58 18.36
N ARG A 131 8.91 30.72 18.38
CA ARG A 131 8.75 29.33 17.94
C ARG A 131 7.94 28.47 18.91
N PRO A 132 8.15 28.54 20.25
CA PRO A 132 7.25 27.94 21.22
C PRO A 132 5.79 28.39 21.08
N ALA A 133 5.56 29.69 20.88
CA ALA A 133 4.21 30.22 20.67
C ALA A 133 3.56 29.62 19.42
N GLY A 134 4.29 29.57 18.29
CA GLY A 134 3.80 28.94 17.06
C GLY A 134 3.46 27.45 17.22
N ALA A 135 4.27 26.71 18.00
CA ALA A 135 4.00 25.32 18.33
C ALA A 135 2.73 25.16 19.18
N TYR A 136 2.51 26.04 20.15
CA TYR A 136 1.30 26.07 20.96
C TYR A 136 0.03 26.33 20.11
N PHE A 137 0.07 27.29 19.20
CA PHE A 137 -1.06 27.55 18.29
C PHE A 137 -1.31 26.39 17.33
N SER A 138 -0.24 25.73 16.84
CA SER A 138 -0.36 24.55 15.99
C SER A 138 -1.02 23.40 16.74
N TYR A 139 -0.61 23.15 17.99
CA TYR A 139 -1.25 22.19 18.88
C TYR A 139 -2.74 22.49 19.10
N LEU A 140 -3.09 23.76 19.35
CA LEU A 140 -4.48 24.17 19.54
C LEU A 140 -5.31 23.94 18.28
N ARG A 141 -4.76 24.27 17.11
CA ARG A 141 -5.39 24.01 15.80
C ARG A 141 -5.59 22.52 15.57
N ASP A 142 -4.59 21.69 15.85
CA ASP A 142 -4.68 20.25 15.65
C ASP A 142 -5.73 19.65 16.60
N ARG A 143 -5.76 20.09 17.87
CA ARG A 143 -6.79 19.73 18.85
C ARG A 143 -8.21 20.08 18.36
N MET A 144 -8.40 21.31 17.87
CA MET A 144 -9.67 21.75 17.29
C MET A 144 -10.05 20.92 16.07
N THR A 145 -9.08 20.57 15.23
CA THR A 145 -9.29 19.73 14.04
C THR A 145 -9.72 18.32 14.44
N THR A 146 -9.11 17.71 15.47
CA THR A 146 -9.52 16.41 15.99
C THR A 146 -10.92 16.45 16.59
N MET A 147 -11.27 17.50 17.35
CA MET A 147 -12.63 17.69 17.86
C MET A 147 -13.63 17.83 16.71
N LEU A 148 -13.29 18.63 15.70
CA LEU A 148 -14.11 18.81 14.50
C LEU A 148 -14.28 17.52 13.72
N GLN A 149 -13.23 16.69 13.59
CA GLN A 149 -13.32 15.38 12.97
C GLN A 149 -14.27 14.46 13.75
N GLY A 150 -14.21 14.46 15.08
CA GLY A 150 -15.13 13.71 15.93
C GLY A 150 -16.59 14.16 15.81
N VAL A 151 -16.83 15.41 15.41
CA VAL A 151 -18.17 15.95 15.12
C VAL A 151 -18.60 15.67 13.68
N LYS A 152 -17.67 15.73 12.71
CA LYS A 152 -17.95 15.63 11.27
C LYS A 152 -18.08 14.18 10.77
N HIS A 153 -17.41 13.23 11.41
CA HIS A 153 -17.55 11.79 11.16
C HIS A 153 -17.87 11.10 12.48
N PRO A 154 -19.15 11.01 12.86
CA PRO A 154 -19.56 10.31 14.07
C PRO A 154 -19.04 8.86 14.03
N ARG A 155 -18.71 8.31 15.20
CA ARG A 155 -18.30 6.90 15.33
C ARG A 155 -19.32 5.93 14.72
N ASP A 156 -20.57 6.36 14.60
CA ASP A 156 -21.67 5.62 14.00
C ASP A 156 -21.42 5.31 12.52
N ASP A 157 -20.78 6.20 11.75
CA ASP A 157 -20.47 5.97 10.33
C ASP A 157 -19.41 4.88 10.14
N LEU A 158 -18.44 4.80 11.06
CA LEU A 158 -17.44 3.73 11.07
C LEU A 158 -18.04 2.40 11.51
N ILE A 159 -18.93 2.41 12.51
CA ILE A 159 -19.66 1.20 12.93
C ILE A 159 -20.52 0.68 11.79
N GLU A 160 -21.20 1.55 11.06
CA GLU A 160 -22.00 1.19 9.89
C GLU A 160 -21.12 0.63 8.76
N THR A 161 -19.95 1.21 8.53
CA THR A 161 -18.99 0.69 7.53
C THR A 161 -18.46 -0.68 7.92
N LEU A 162 -18.11 -0.90 9.20
CA LEU A 162 -17.67 -2.20 9.70
C LEU A 162 -18.78 -3.25 9.60
N ARG A 163 -20.02 -2.87 9.94
CA ARG A 163 -21.19 -3.74 9.78
C ARG A 163 -21.40 -4.14 8.32
N ARG A 164 -21.25 -3.19 7.39
CA ARG A 164 -21.30 -3.48 5.95
C ARG A 164 -20.20 -4.44 5.50
N LEU A 165 -18.98 -4.28 6.04
CA LEU A 165 -17.87 -5.17 5.76
C LEU A 165 -18.15 -6.60 6.24
N ASP A 166 -18.69 -6.76 7.45
CA ASP A 166 -19.07 -8.06 8.00
C ASP A 166 -20.17 -8.73 7.16
N THR A 167 -21.18 -7.97 6.72
CA THR A 167 -22.20 -8.52 5.82
C THR A 167 -21.64 -8.92 4.46
N LEU A 168 -20.67 -8.17 3.93
CA LEU A 168 -20.02 -8.49 2.66
C LEU A 168 -19.17 -9.76 2.79
N LYS A 169 -18.47 -9.92 3.91
CA LYS A 169 -17.68 -11.11 4.22
C LYS A 169 -18.56 -12.36 4.33
N ALA A 170 -19.68 -12.26 5.07
CA ALA A 170 -20.65 -13.36 5.17
C ALA A 170 -21.27 -13.72 3.81
N GLY A 171 -21.52 -12.73 2.95
CA GLY A 171 -21.97 -12.95 1.58
C GLY A 171 -20.93 -13.68 0.71
N LEU A 172 -19.65 -13.31 0.85
CA LEU A 172 -18.53 -13.97 0.18
C LEU A 172 -18.35 -15.43 0.61
N GLU A 173 -18.48 -15.70 1.91
CA GLU A 173 -18.43 -17.07 2.45
C GLU A 173 -19.58 -17.91 1.88
N THR A 174 -20.80 -17.39 1.86
CA THR A 174 -21.96 -18.07 1.27
C THR A 174 -21.76 -18.36 -0.22
N LEU A 175 -21.28 -17.38 -1.00
CA LEU A 175 -21.01 -17.57 -2.43
C LEU A 175 -19.91 -18.61 -2.69
N HIS A 176 -18.90 -18.66 -1.82
CA HIS A 176 -17.84 -19.65 -1.91
C HIS A 176 -18.38 -21.07 -1.65
N ASP A 177 -19.24 -21.22 -0.66
CA ASP A 177 -19.88 -22.50 -0.32
C ASP A 177 -20.82 -22.97 -1.44
N GLU A 178 -21.63 -22.08 -2.02
CA GLU A 178 -22.49 -22.40 -3.16
C GLU A 178 -21.66 -22.81 -4.39
N SER A 179 -20.54 -22.14 -4.67
CA SER A 179 -19.64 -22.50 -5.77
C SER A 179 -19.02 -23.88 -5.56
N ASN A 180 -18.64 -24.23 -4.33
CA ASN A 180 -18.13 -25.55 -3.99
C ASN A 180 -19.19 -26.64 -4.17
N ASP A 181 -20.43 -26.41 -3.72
CA ASP A 181 -21.53 -27.36 -3.92
C ASP A 181 -21.86 -27.56 -5.41
N GLN A 182 -21.85 -26.49 -6.21
CA GLN A 182 -22.00 -26.59 -7.67
C GLN A 182 -20.90 -27.43 -8.32
N ASN A 183 -19.65 -27.24 -7.92
CA ASN A 183 -18.53 -28.04 -8.42
C ASN A 183 -18.68 -29.54 -8.08
N ILE A 184 -19.13 -29.86 -6.86
CA ILE A 184 -19.40 -31.24 -6.45
C ILE A 184 -20.52 -31.85 -7.30
N ARG A 185 -21.61 -31.11 -7.53
CA ARG A 185 -22.72 -31.56 -8.39
C ARG A 185 -22.27 -31.80 -9.83
N LEU A 186 -21.45 -30.91 -10.38
CA LEU A 186 -20.88 -31.08 -11.72
C LEU A 186 -20.03 -32.35 -11.81
N ALA A 187 -19.15 -32.59 -10.84
CA ALA A 187 -18.34 -33.81 -10.77
C ALA A 187 -19.21 -35.08 -10.72
N HIS A 188 -20.30 -35.07 -9.95
CA HIS A 188 -21.24 -36.19 -9.91
C HIS A 188 -21.98 -36.39 -11.24
N LEU A 189 -22.36 -35.31 -11.93
CA LEU A 189 -23.01 -35.40 -13.24
C LEU A 189 -22.06 -35.94 -14.30
N GLU A 190 -20.81 -35.47 -14.33
CA GLU A 190 -19.76 -35.99 -15.21
C GLU A 190 -19.52 -37.48 -14.98
N GLN A 191 -19.43 -37.91 -13.71
CA GLN A 191 -19.29 -39.33 -13.38
C GLN A 191 -20.50 -40.15 -13.85
N ARG A 192 -21.73 -39.65 -13.63
CA ARG A 192 -22.94 -40.34 -14.10
C ARG A 192 -22.98 -40.43 -15.63
N LEU A 193 -22.58 -39.38 -16.33
CA LEU A 193 -22.52 -39.37 -17.79
C LEU A 193 -21.50 -40.39 -18.30
N ALA A 194 -20.29 -40.41 -17.73
CA ALA A 194 -19.26 -41.40 -18.07
C ALA A 194 -19.74 -42.85 -17.85
N THR A 195 -20.44 -43.13 -16.74
CA THR A 195 -21.02 -44.46 -16.50
C THR A 195 -22.14 -44.80 -17.48
N ALA A 196 -22.95 -43.82 -17.88
CA ALA A 196 -24.02 -44.02 -18.85
C ALA A 196 -23.45 -44.32 -20.25
N GLU A 197 -22.40 -43.61 -20.66
CA GLU A 197 -21.68 -43.85 -21.91
C GLU A 197 -21.01 -45.25 -21.93
N ALA A 198 -20.35 -45.64 -20.84
CA ALA A 198 -19.78 -46.97 -20.70
C ALA A 198 -20.85 -48.08 -20.80
N ASN A 199 -22.01 -47.87 -20.18
CA ASN A 199 -23.13 -48.81 -20.26
C ASN A 199 -23.75 -48.87 -21.66
N ALA A 200 -23.89 -47.73 -22.34
CA ALA A 200 -24.42 -47.65 -23.70
C ALA A 200 -23.50 -48.38 -24.69
N THR A 201 -22.20 -48.13 -24.62
CA THR A 201 -21.19 -48.81 -25.46
C THR A 201 -21.11 -50.32 -25.17
N ALA A 202 -21.25 -50.73 -23.91
CA ALA A 202 -21.32 -52.16 -23.55
C ALA A 202 -22.58 -52.84 -24.12
N ARG A 203 -23.74 -52.17 -24.05
CA ARG A 203 -24.99 -52.67 -24.63
C ARG A 203 -24.90 -52.80 -26.15
N ASP A 204 -24.33 -51.80 -26.81
CA ASP A 204 -24.13 -51.80 -28.26
C ASP A 204 -23.25 -52.97 -28.71
N ARG A 205 -22.10 -53.18 -28.05
CA ARG A 205 -21.23 -54.34 -28.28
C ARG A 205 -21.95 -55.67 -28.04
N ALA A 206 -22.76 -55.77 -26.99
CA ALA A 206 -23.53 -56.98 -26.69
C ALA A 206 -24.61 -57.26 -27.75
N LEU A 207 -25.27 -56.21 -28.26
CA LEU A 207 -26.22 -56.33 -29.37
C LEU A 207 -25.52 -56.79 -30.65
N HIS A 208 -24.39 -56.18 -31.01
CA HIS A 208 -23.57 -56.62 -32.15
C HIS A 208 -23.15 -58.08 -32.02
N ALA A 209 -22.63 -58.49 -30.86
CA ALA A 209 -22.24 -59.89 -30.62
C ALA A 209 -23.43 -60.87 -30.74
N LYS A 210 -24.63 -60.45 -30.30
CA LYS A 210 -25.86 -61.25 -30.43
C LYS A 210 -26.33 -61.33 -31.88
N VAL A 211 -26.25 -60.25 -32.65
CA VAL A 211 -26.54 -60.23 -34.09
C VAL A 211 -25.60 -61.17 -34.83
N ASP A 212 -24.29 -61.11 -34.55
CA ASP A 212 -23.30 -62.02 -35.16
C ASP A 212 -23.57 -63.49 -34.81
N ALA A 213 -23.98 -63.78 -33.57
CA ALA A 213 -24.35 -65.13 -33.15
C ALA A 213 -25.60 -65.63 -33.90
N HIS A 214 -26.62 -64.77 -34.08
CA HIS A 214 -27.79 -65.11 -34.88
C HIS A 214 -27.43 -65.34 -36.35
N ALA A 215 -26.57 -64.50 -36.94
CA ALA A 215 -26.07 -64.68 -38.31
C ALA A 215 -25.41 -66.06 -38.49
N ARG A 216 -24.50 -66.45 -37.58
CA ARG A 216 -23.88 -67.79 -37.59
C ARG A 216 -24.90 -68.93 -37.45
N GLN A 217 -25.92 -68.76 -36.62
CA GLN A 217 -26.97 -69.77 -36.45
C GLN A 217 -27.85 -69.92 -37.71
N PHE A 218 -28.15 -68.80 -38.40
CA PHE A 218 -28.85 -68.81 -39.68
C PHE A 218 -28.02 -69.52 -40.75
N GLU A 219 -26.73 -69.20 -40.87
CA GLU A 219 -25.81 -69.90 -41.77
C GLU A 219 -25.80 -71.41 -41.51
N HIS A 220 -25.64 -71.82 -40.25
CA HIS A 220 -25.63 -73.24 -39.89
C HIS A 220 -26.97 -73.95 -40.20
N SER A 221 -28.10 -73.28 -40.00
CA SER A 221 -29.43 -73.84 -40.31
C SER A 221 -29.64 -73.96 -41.84
N LEU A 222 -29.13 -73.00 -42.61
CA LEU A 222 -29.12 -73.04 -44.06
C LEU A 222 -28.26 -74.20 -44.57
N THR A 223 -27.05 -74.38 -44.02
CA THR A 223 -26.19 -75.53 -44.35
C THR A 223 -26.90 -76.85 -44.09
N ARG A 224 -27.57 -77.03 -42.93
CA ARG A 224 -28.34 -78.26 -42.64
C ARG A 224 -29.51 -78.48 -43.59
N LEU A 225 -30.18 -77.43 -44.05
CA LEU A 225 -31.26 -77.54 -45.04
C LEU A 225 -30.73 -77.96 -46.41
N THR A 226 -29.60 -77.38 -46.84
CA THR A 226 -28.89 -77.79 -48.07
C THR A 226 -28.43 -79.25 -47.97
N ASP A 227 -27.84 -79.64 -46.85
CA ASP A 227 -27.36 -81.01 -46.59
C ASP A 227 -28.52 -82.02 -46.61
N ASN A 228 -29.67 -81.67 -46.01
CA ASN A 228 -30.88 -82.48 -46.09
C ASN A 228 -31.43 -82.58 -47.53
N GLN A 229 -31.29 -81.54 -48.36
CA GLN A 229 -31.66 -81.64 -49.78
C GLN A 229 -30.73 -82.57 -50.55
N GLU A 230 -29.43 -82.58 -50.27
CA GLU A 230 -28.49 -83.56 -50.84
C GLU A 230 -28.83 -84.99 -50.40
N VAL A 231 -29.19 -85.20 -49.12
CA VAL A 231 -29.64 -86.51 -48.61
C VAL A 231 -30.92 -86.99 -49.31
N ILE A 232 -31.89 -86.11 -49.52
CA ILE A 232 -33.14 -86.44 -50.24
C ILE A 232 -32.85 -86.77 -51.71
N ALA A 233 -31.91 -86.07 -52.35
CA ALA A 233 -31.46 -86.40 -53.70
C ALA A 233 -30.79 -87.79 -53.75
N GLY A 234 -29.93 -88.11 -52.77
CA GLY A 234 -29.31 -89.42 -52.62
C GLY A 234 -30.32 -90.55 -52.38
N LEU A 235 -31.33 -90.32 -51.54
CA LEU A 235 -32.39 -91.29 -51.26
C LEU A 235 -33.29 -91.52 -52.49
N LYS A 236 -33.55 -90.48 -53.29
CA LYS A 236 -34.25 -90.62 -54.57
C LYS A 236 -33.45 -91.44 -55.59
N ALA A 237 -32.13 -91.26 -55.63
CA ALA A 237 -31.25 -92.08 -56.45
C ALA A 237 -31.26 -93.55 -55.99
N PHE A 238 -31.24 -93.79 -54.67
CA PHE A 238 -31.32 -95.14 -54.10
C PHE A 238 -32.67 -95.82 -54.34
N LEU A 239 -33.79 -95.11 -54.16
CA LEU A 239 -35.14 -95.61 -54.51
C LEU A 239 -35.26 -95.93 -56.00
N ARG A 240 -34.60 -95.15 -56.86
CA ARG A 240 -34.54 -95.44 -58.30
C ARG A 240 -33.76 -96.73 -58.58
N LEU A 241 -32.68 -96.98 -57.83
CA LEU A 241 -31.88 -98.20 -57.94
C LEU A 241 -32.61 -99.45 -57.42
N ALA A 242 -33.25 -99.35 -56.25
CA ALA A 242 -34.01 -100.47 -55.66
C ALA A 242 -35.25 -100.84 -56.49
N ARG A 243 -35.84 -99.86 -57.18
CA ARG A 243 -36.96 -100.13 -58.11
C ARG A 243 -36.52 -100.87 -59.37
N SER A 244 -35.24 -100.79 -59.77
CA SER A 244 -34.74 -101.54 -60.94
C SER A 244 -34.36 -102.99 -60.66
N GLU A 245 -34.32 -103.45 -59.40
CA GLU A 245 -34.03 -104.86 -59.06
C GLU A 245 -35.28 -105.72 -58.82
N LEU A 246 -36.49 -105.14 -58.85
CA LEU A 246 -37.75 -105.86 -58.61
C LEU A 246 -38.61 -106.09 -59.87
N SER A 247 -38.01 -106.03 -61.06
CA SER A 247 -38.65 -106.43 -62.33
C SER A 247 -37.73 -107.33 -63.16
#